data_AF-A0A7C4MJ03-F1
#
_entry.id   AF-A0A7C4MJ03-F1
#
_cell.length_a   1.000
_cell.length_b   1.000
_cell.length_c   1.000
_cell.angle_alpha   90.00
_cell.angle_beta   90.00
_cell.angle_gamma   90.00
#
_symmetry.space_group_name_H-M   'P 1'
#
loop_
_entity.id
_entity.type
_entity.pdbx_description
1 polymer ?
#
loop_
_entity_poly.entity_id
_entity_poly.type
_entity_poly.pdbx_seq_one_letter_code
_entity_poly.pdbx_strand_id
1 'polypeptide(L)'
;MKKEETVFDLPIVLVIVQTADFLSITAKIIEETLLLGELSFDRSSLFIKGALTITCNAKRLKKQRIILPKANATEAAFIKNVEIIGVDHLTELLAYLRGECTILLTHTIFSNYVTDYAKESFNFTNIKSQYQTKRALQITVAERHNILFIGSLGSGKIMFAQRLSSIMPAMIFDISSVNEQNIFH
;
A
#
# COMPACT_ATOMS: atom_id res chain seq x y z
N MET A 1 -23.93 -12.38 5.14
CA MET A 1 -23.01 -11.61 6.00
C MET A 1 -21.61 -12.20 5.81
N LYS A 2 -20.68 -11.45 5.20
CA LYS A 2 -19.28 -11.88 5.03
C LYS A 2 -18.59 -11.68 6.38
N LYS A 3 -18.05 -12.76 6.97
CA LYS A 3 -17.15 -12.68 8.13
C LYS A 3 -15.96 -11.83 7.69
N GLU A 4 -15.74 -10.70 8.34
CA GLU A 4 -14.47 -9.98 8.23
C GLU A 4 -13.37 -10.95 8.69
N GLU A 5 -12.40 -11.25 7.82
CA GLU A 5 -11.25 -12.08 8.16
C GLU A 5 -10.52 -11.39 9.34
N THR A 6 -10.35 -12.11 10.44
CA THR A 6 -9.82 -11.57 11.69
C THR A 6 -8.30 -11.45 11.61
N VAL A 7 -7.80 -10.25 11.32
CA VAL A 7 -6.37 -9.91 11.17
C VAL A 7 -5.61 -9.87 12.52
N PHE A 8 -5.99 -10.72 13.48
CA PHE A 8 -5.68 -10.54 14.89
C PHE A 8 -4.90 -11.68 15.55
N ASP A 9 -4.51 -12.73 14.83
CA ASP A 9 -3.79 -13.85 15.46
C ASP A 9 -2.45 -13.38 16.03
N LEU A 10 -1.72 -12.57 15.29
CA LEU A 10 -0.42 -12.05 15.70
C LEU A 10 -0.50 -11.16 16.95
N PRO A 11 -1.41 -10.15 17.05
CA PRO A 11 -1.59 -9.41 18.30
C PRO A 11 -2.15 -10.25 19.45
N ILE A 12 -3.05 -11.22 19.20
CA ILE A 12 -3.55 -12.11 20.26
C ILE A 12 -2.41 -12.93 20.86
N VAL A 13 -1.57 -13.54 20.03
CA VAL A 13 -0.41 -14.31 20.50
C VAL A 13 0.54 -13.44 21.30
N LEU A 14 0.76 -12.19 20.90
CA LEU A 14 1.64 -11.30 21.62
C LEU A 14 1.14 -10.98 23.04
N VAL A 15 -0.17 -10.78 23.19
CA VAL A 15 -0.81 -10.60 24.51
C VAL A 15 -0.63 -11.85 25.35
N ILE A 16 -0.84 -13.05 24.79
CA ILE A 16 -0.64 -14.32 25.52
C ILE A 16 0.80 -14.44 26.03
N VAL A 17 1.79 -14.21 25.15
CA VAL A 17 3.21 -14.29 25.50
C VAL A 17 3.58 -13.25 26.56
N GLN A 18 3.00 -12.06 26.49
CA GLN A 18 3.19 -11.01 27.50
C GLN A 18 2.58 -11.41 28.86
N THR A 19 1.37 -11.96 28.87
CA THR A 19 0.71 -12.41 30.11
C THR A 19 1.37 -13.63 30.76
N ALA A 20 2.12 -14.40 29.98
CA ALA A 20 2.90 -15.54 30.45
C ALA A 20 4.33 -15.14 30.86
N ASP A 21 4.61 -13.83 31.01
CA ASP A 21 5.91 -13.26 31.41
C ASP A 21 7.10 -13.61 30.49
N PHE A 22 6.83 -14.09 29.28
CA PHE A 22 7.87 -14.36 28.27
C PHE A 22 8.30 -13.11 27.49
N LEU A 23 7.55 -12.02 27.60
CA LEU A 23 7.84 -10.76 26.91
C LEU A 23 7.35 -9.58 27.75
N SER A 24 8.21 -8.58 27.95
CA SER A 24 7.84 -7.32 28.59
C SER A 24 7.79 -6.21 27.55
N ILE A 25 6.60 -5.69 27.27
CA ILE A 25 6.39 -4.58 26.35
C ILE A 25 6.00 -3.35 27.15
N THR A 26 6.73 -2.25 26.98
CA THR A 26 6.40 -0.98 27.63
C THR A 26 5.09 -0.41 27.09
N ALA A 27 4.29 0.22 27.94
CA ALA A 27 3.05 0.91 27.55
C ALA A 27 3.24 1.87 26.36
N LYS A 28 4.38 2.58 26.34
CA LYS A 28 4.76 3.45 25.22
C LYS A 28 4.78 2.74 23.86
N ILE A 29 5.37 1.54 23.79
CA ILE A 29 5.44 0.78 22.53
C ILE A 29 4.03 0.40 22.07
N ILE A 30 3.15 0.02 23.00
CA ILE A 30 1.75 -0.35 22.73
C ILE A 30 0.95 0.86 22.22
N GLU A 31 1.16 2.04 22.81
CA GLU A 31 0.49 3.28 22.40
C GLU A 31 0.94 3.77 21.03
N GLU A 32 2.23 3.64 20.71
CA GLU A 32 2.83 4.17 19.48
C GLU A 32 2.75 3.20 18.30
N THR A 33 2.57 1.90 18.56
CA THR A 33 2.64 0.84 17.54
C THR A 33 1.26 0.23 17.25
N LEU A 34 0.94 0.06 15.97
CA LEU A 34 -0.16 -0.80 15.53
C LEU A 34 0.41 -2.15 15.06
N LEU A 35 -0.15 -3.24 15.57
CA LEU A 35 0.29 -4.60 15.27
C LEU A 35 -0.81 -5.32 14.47
N LEU A 36 -0.44 -5.82 13.30
CA LEU A 36 -1.35 -6.48 12.36
C LEU A 36 -0.75 -7.81 11.91
N GLY A 37 -1.57 -8.82 11.70
CA GLY A 37 -1.09 -10.04 11.06
C GLY A 37 -1.86 -11.28 11.47
N GLU A 38 -1.84 -12.24 10.56
CA GLU A 38 -2.26 -13.61 10.81
C GLU A 38 -1.02 -14.50 10.90
N LEU A 39 -1.15 -15.65 11.56
CA LEU A 39 -0.07 -16.61 11.73
C LEU A 39 -0.48 -17.96 11.16
N SER A 40 0.42 -18.57 10.39
CA SER A 40 0.33 -19.98 10.02
C SER A 40 0.58 -20.88 11.24
N PHE A 41 0.31 -22.19 11.08
CA PHE A 41 0.63 -23.19 12.10
C PHE A 41 2.13 -23.26 12.43
N ASP A 42 3.00 -23.02 11.43
CA ASP A 42 4.45 -22.94 11.61
C ASP A 42 4.91 -21.59 12.20
N ARG A 43 3.98 -20.67 12.47
CA ARG A 43 4.20 -19.32 13.01
C ARG A 43 4.85 -18.33 12.03
N SER A 44 4.85 -18.65 10.73
CA SER A 44 5.09 -17.65 9.69
C SER A 44 3.95 -16.62 9.64
N SER A 45 4.28 -15.37 9.37
CA SER A 45 3.29 -14.31 9.17
C SER A 45 2.59 -14.49 7.82
N LEU A 46 1.26 -14.44 7.82
CA LEU A 46 0.46 -14.57 6.61
C LEU A 46 0.06 -13.20 6.06
N PHE A 47 -0.01 -13.09 4.73
CA PHE A 47 -0.48 -11.88 4.06
C PHE A 47 -1.89 -11.52 4.50
N ILE A 48 -2.12 -10.23 4.75
CA ILE A 48 -3.42 -9.68 5.14
C ILE A 48 -3.98 -8.76 4.06
N LYS A 49 -5.31 -8.73 3.90
CA LYS A 49 -5.96 -7.80 2.97
C LYS A 49 -6.10 -6.41 3.60
N GLY A 50 -5.93 -5.38 2.78
CA GLY A 50 -6.20 -3.99 3.21
C GLY A 50 -5.12 -3.35 4.07
N ALA A 51 -3.89 -3.89 4.09
CA ALA A 51 -2.77 -3.34 4.84
C ALA A 51 -2.55 -1.84 4.56
N LEU A 52 -2.66 -1.41 3.30
CA LEU A 52 -2.56 0.00 2.92
C LEU A 52 -3.64 0.86 3.58
N THR A 53 -4.91 0.44 3.48
CA THR A 53 -6.04 1.17 4.07
C THR A 53 -5.92 1.27 5.59
N ILE A 54 -5.49 0.19 6.24
CA ILE A 54 -5.25 0.19 7.70
C ILE A 54 -4.09 1.14 8.03
N THR A 55 -3.03 1.14 7.23
CA THR A 55 -1.88 2.05 7.40
C THR A 55 -2.29 3.52 7.26
N CYS A 56 -3.16 3.86 6.30
CA CYS A 56 -3.75 5.20 6.19
C CYS A 56 -4.47 5.61 7.49
N ASN A 57 -5.28 4.72 8.06
CA ASN A 57 -5.99 5.00 9.30
C ASN A 57 -5.05 5.10 10.50
N ALA A 58 -4.02 4.26 10.58
CA ALA A 58 -3.00 4.34 11.63
C ALA A 58 -2.29 5.70 11.63
N LYS A 59 -1.98 6.24 10.44
CA LYS A 59 -1.45 7.60 10.30
C LYS A 59 -2.40 8.67 10.83
N ARG A 60 -3.71 8.57 10.53
CA ARG A 60 -4.74 9.49 11.05
C ARG A 60 -4.84 9.42 12.58
N LEU A 61 -4.67 8.22 13.13
CA LEU A 61 -4.60 7.97 14.57
C LEU A 61 -3.23 8.32 15.19
N LYS A 62 -2.31 8.92 14.40
CA LYS A 62 -0.97 9.36 14.84
C LYS A 62 -0.12 8.23 15.44
N LYS A 63 -0.34 6.98 14.99
CA LYS A 63 0.56 5.87 15.30
C LYS A 63 1.92 6.15 14.66
N GLN A 64 2.99 5.95 15.41
CA GLN A 64 4.36 6.16 14.93
C GLN A 64 4.82 4.98 14.09
N ARG A 65 4.35 3.77 14.42
CA ARG A 65 4.84 2.53 13.85
C ARG A 65 3.71 1.55 13.52
N ILE A 66 3.92 0.77 12.47
CA ILE A 66 3.13 -0.42 12.16
C ILE A 66 4.07 -1.61 12.01
N ILE A 67 3.72 -2.68 12.70
CA ILE A 67 4.33 -4.00 12.53
C ILE A 67 3.30 -4.88 11.84
N LEU A 68 3.67 -5.44 10.69
CA LEU A 68 2.77 -6.25 9.86
C LEU A 68 3.55 -7.36 9.11
N PRO A 69 2.85 -8.31 8.45
CA PRO A 69 3.50 -9.34 7.65
C PRO A 69 4.40 -8.72 6.58
N LYS A 70 5.59 -9.29 6.37
CA LYS A 70 6.57 -8.77 5.41
C LYS A 70 6.03 -8.69 3.99
N ALA A 71 5.16 -9.63 3.62
CA ALA A 71 4.45 -9.63 2.33
C ALA A 71 3.62 -8.36 2.09
N ASN A 72 3.20 -7.66 3.14
CA ASN A 72 2.43 -6.41 3.08
C ASN A 72 3.30 -5.14 3.22
N ALA A 73 4.55 -5.28 3.65
CA ALA A 73 5.37 -4.15 4.08
C ALA A 73 5.63 -3.13 2.96
N THR A 74 5.89 -3.60 1.74
CA THR A 74 6.12 -2.73 0.57
C THR A 74 4.90 -1.86 0.25
N GLU A 75 3.70 -2.41 0.39
CA GLU A 75 2.45 -1.68 0.17
C GLU A 75 2.20 -0.66 1.30
N ALA A 76 2.37 -1.06 2.55
CA ALA A 76 2.22 -0.15 3.69
C ALA A 76 3.23 1.01 3.64
N ALA A 77 4.45 0.77 3.13
CA ALA A 77 5.50 1.77 2.99
C ALA A 77 5.17 2.92 2.01
N PHE A 78 4.08 2.84 1.24
CA PHE A 78 3.56 3.98 0.48
C PHE A 78 3.10 5.14 1.38
N ILE A 79 2.74 4.85 2.63
CA ILE A 79 2.30 5.87 3.58
C ILE A 79 3.50 6.49 4.28
N LYS A 80 3.79 7.75 3.93
CA LYS A 80 4.85 8.54 4.56
C LYS A 80 4.53 8.87 6.01
N ASN A 81 5.59 9.03 6.81
CA ASN A 81 5.59 9.44 8.22
C ASN A 81 4.98 8.40 9.18
N VAL A 82 5.10 7.12 8.82
CA VAL A 82 4.80 5.98 9.70
C VAL A 82 5.92 4.97 9.48
N GLU A 83 6.54 4.49 10.56
CA GLU A 83 7.57 3.44 10.51
C GLU A 83 6.91 2.11 10.16
N ILE A 84 7.32 1.50 9.05
CA ILE A 84 6.77 0.22 8.60
C ILE A 84 7.80 -0.89 8.85
N ILE A 85 7.41 -1.88 9.65
CA ILE A 85 8.24 -3.04 9.99
C ILE A 85 7.55 -4.30 9.48
N GLY A 86 8.17 -4.93 8.49
CA GLY A 86 7.74 -6.22 7.95
C GLY A 86 8.40 -7.37 8.71
N VAL A 87 7.59 -8.30 9.21
CA VAL A 87 8.06 -9.50 9.93
C VAL A 87 7.71 -10.72 9.12
N ASP A 88 8.60 -11.72 8.99
CA ASP A 88 8.29 -13.00 8.34
C ASP A 88 7.78 -14.07 9.31
N HIS A 89 8.18 -13.99 10.58
CA HIS A 89 7.93 -15.06 11.55
C HIS A 89 7.76 -14.52 12.97
N LEU A 90 6.92 -15.16 13.79
CA LEU A 90 6.68 -14.74 15.18
C LEU A 90 7.96 -14.64 16.01
N THR A 91 8.89 -15.60 15.85
CA THR A 91 10.18 -15.60 16.56
C THR A 91 11.01 -14.35 16.26
N GLU A 92 11.00 -13.86 15.02
CA GLU A 92 11.69 -12.63 14.62
C GLU A 92 11.08 -11.42 15.31
N LEU A 93 9.75 -11.34 15.37
CA LEU A 93 9.03 -10.29 16.09
C LEU A 93 9.35 -10.30 17.60
N LEU A 94 9.37 -11.47 18.23
CA LEU A 94 9.69 -11.58 19.66
C LEU A 94 11.12 -11.13 19.95
N ALA A 95 12.10 -11.57 19.13
CA ALA A 95 13.48 -11.12 19.25
C ALA A 95 13.60 -9.60 19.07
N TYR A 96 12.88 -9.03 18.11
CA TYR A 96 12.83 -7.58 17.89
C TYR A 96 12.26 -6.82 19.09
N LEU A 97 11.12 -7.29 19.64
CA LEU A 97 10.48 -6.64 20.80
C LEU A 97 11.29 -6.77 22.10
N ARG A 98 12.14 -7.80 22.21
CA ARG A 98 13.10 -7.94 23.31
C ARG A 98 14.39 -7.13 23.13
N GLY A 99 14.59 -6.53 21.96
CA GLY A 99 15.83 -5.84 21.62
C GLY A 99 17.01 -6.78 21.33
N GLU A 100 16.74 -8.05 21.04
CA GLU A 100 17.74 -9.06 20.67
C GLU A 100 18.17 -8.92 19.20
N CYS A 101 17.31 -8.34 18.36
CA CYS A 101 17.61 -8.02 16.97
C CYS A 101 16.97 -6.69 16.54
N THR A 102 17.42 -6.17 15.41
CA THR A 102 16.83 -4.99 14.75
C THR A 102 16.25 -5.41 13.40
N ILE A 103 14.97 -5.10 13.17
CA ILE A 103 14.33 -5.26 11.87
C ILE A 103 14.42 -3.91 11.15
N LEU A 104 14.90 -3.92 9.90
CA LEU A 104 15.02 -2.71 9.11
C LEU A 104 13.64 -2.17 8.71
N LEU A 105 13.52 -0.84 8.74
CA LEU A 105 12.32 -0.17 8.23
C LEU A 105 12.16 -0.45 6.74
N THR A 106 10.93 -0.73 6.33
CA THR A 106 10.59 -0.89 4.93
C THR A 106 10.38 0.49 4.32
N HIS A 107 11.17 0.81 3.30
CA HIS A 107 11.05 2.04 2.54
C HIS A 107 10.38 1.79 1.17
N THR A 108 9.61 2.76 0.68
CA THR A 108 9.04 2.66 -0.66
C THR A 108 10.12 2.76 -1.73
N ILE A 109 10.06 1.87 -2.72
CA ILE A 109 11.00 1.81 -3.86
C ILE A 109 10.50 2.68 -5.03
N PHE A 110 9.31 3.28 -4.90
CA PHE A 110 8.58 3.86 -6.03
C PHE A 110 9.22 5.13 -6.63
N SER A 111 10.09 5.83 -5.90
CA SER A 111 10.80 7.00 -6.46
C SER A 111 11.67 6.64 -7.66
N ASN A 112 12.18 5.40 -7.73
CA ASN A 112 13.07 4.98 -8.80
C ASN A 112 12.32 4.50 -10.05
N TYR A 113 11.09 4.00 -9.91
CA TYR A 113 10.30 3.48 -11.03
C TYR A 113 9.72 4.57 -11.94
N VAL A 114 9.37 5.74 -11.38
CA VAL A 114 8.82 6.87 -12.16
C VAL A 114 9.88 7.41 -13.14
N THR A 115 11.16 7.37 -12.77
CA THR A 115 12.25 7.90 -13.58
C THR A 115 12.66 7.00 -14.75
N ASP A 116 12.51 5.67 -14.63
CA ASP A 116 12.95 4.76 -15.70
C ASP A 116 11.86 4.55 -16.78
N TYR A 117 10.58 4.54 -16.42
CA TYR A 117 9.50 4.56 -17.42
C TYR A 117 9.41 5.88 -18.19
N ALA A 118 9.79 7.01 -17.57
CA ALA A 118 9.85 8.29 -18.26
C ALA A 118 10.95 8.35 -19.34
N LYS A 119 11.93 7.43 -19.32
CA LYS A 119 12.99 7.35 -20.34
C LYS A 119 12.59 6.51 -21.56
N GLU A 120 11.61 5.60 -21.44
CA GLU A 120 11.03 4.91 -22.60
C GLU A 120 10.02 5.82 -23.31
N SER A 121 10.51 6.49 -24.35
CA SER A 121 9.91 7.55 -25.19
C SER A 121 8.53 7.32 -25.86
N PHE A 122 7.53 6.76 -25.17
CA PHE A 122 6.15 6.70 -25.65
C PHE A 122 5.40 8.02 -25.38
N ASN A 123 5.80 9.09 -26.07
CA ASN A 123 5.14 10.39 -25.95
C ASN A 123 3.81 10.44 -26.75
N PHE A 124 2.72 10.85 -26.09
CA PHE A 124 1.41 11.08 -26.71
C PHE A 124 1.41 12.12 -27.84
N THR A 125 2.38 13.04 -27.83
CA THR A 125 2.57 14.02 -28.92
C THR A 125 2.91 13.36 -30.26
N ASN A 126 3.56 12.18 -30.24
CA ASN A 126 4.00 11.45 -31.44
C ASN A 126 2.87 10.81 -32.26
N ILE A 127 1.64 10.78 -31.75
CA ILE A 127 0.48 10.24 -32.49
C ILE A 127 0.05 11.28 -33.53
N LYS A 128 0.23 11.01 -34.82
CA LYS A 128 -0.20 11.93 -35.89
C LYS A 128 -1.65 11.64 -36.29
N SER A 129 -2.40 12.70 -36.61
CA SER A 129 -3.68 12.61 -37.35
C SER A 129 -4.85 11.86 -36.67
N GLN A 130 -5.01 11.97 -35.34
CA GLN A 130 -6.13 11.37 -34.58
C GLN A 130 -6.70 12.34 -33.53
N TYR A 131 -7.20 13.50 -33.97
CA TYR A 131 -7.58 14.61 -33.08
C TYR A 131 -8.72 14.28 -32.11
N GLN A 132 -9.78 13.63 -32.60
CA GLN A 132 -10.94 13.26 -31.77
C GLN A 132 -10.55 12.27 -30.67
N THR A 133 -9.78 11.23 -31.01
CA THR A 133 -9.30 10.23 -30.05
C THR A 133 -8.35 10.85 -29.03
N LYS A 134 -7.44 11.73 -29.47
CA LYS A 134 -6.55 12.46 -28.55
C LYS A 134 -7.31 13.31 -27.54
N ARG A 135 -8.30 14.08 -28.01
CA ARG A 135 -9.11 14.94 -27.16
C ARG A 135 -9.94 14.13 -26.17
N ALA A 136 -10.57 13.03 -26.63
CA ALA A 136 -11.32 12.13 -25.76
C ALA A 136 -10.42 11.55 -24.66
N LEU A 137 -9.25 11.01 -25.02
CA LEU A 137 -8.26 10.50 -24.07
C LEU A 137 -7.81 11.55 -23.06
N GLN A 138 -7.52 12.78 -23.50
CA GLN A 138 -7.13 13.87 -22.61
C GLN A 138 -8.24 14.25 -21.61
N ILE A 139 -9.49 14.33 -22.07
CA ILE A 139 -10.64 14.63 -21.21
C ILE A 139 -10.83 13.50 -20.19
N THR A 140 -10.90 12.24 -20.65
CA THR A 140 -11.09 11.07 -19.79
C THR A 140 -9.97 10.93 -18.75
N VAL A 141 -8.72 11.23 -19.14
CA VAL A 141 -7.56 11.21 -18.25
C VAL A 141 -7.59 12.37 -17.24
N ALA A 142 -7.97 13.58 -17.66
CA ALA A 142 -8.10 14.74 -16.78
C ALA A 142 -9.21 14.52 -15.73
N GLU A 143 -10.32 13.89 -16.13
CA GLU A 143 -11.47 13.57 -15.27
C GLU A 143 -11.31 12.25 -14.49
N ARG A 144 -10.19 11.54 -14.66
CA ARG A 144 -9.89 10.25 -14.00
C ARG A 144 -10.96 9.17 -14.23
N HIS A 145 -11.55 9.15 -15.43
CA HIS A 145 -12.50 8.14 -15.85
C HIS A 145 -11.80 6.85 -16.34
N ASN A 146 -12.51 5.72 -16.25
CA ASN A 146 -12.02 4.44 -16.76
C ASN A 146 -12.02 4.46 -18.30
N ILE A 147 -10.92 3.98 -18.90
CA ILE A 147 -10.75 3.91 -20.36
C ILE A 147 -10.83 2.46 -20.82
N LEU A 148 -11.68 2.19 -21.81
CA LEU A 148 -11.77 0.90 -22.48
C LEU A 148 -11.51 1.07 -23.99
N PHE A 149 -10.53 0.36 -24.54
CA PHE A 149 -10.18 0.44 -25.97
C PHE A 149 -10.87 -0.67 -26.80
N ILE A 150 -11.86 -0.30 -27.62
CA ILE A 150 -12.61 -1.22 -28.51
C ILE A 150 -12.38 -0.82 -29.99
N GLY A 151 -12.37 -1.78 -30.92
CA GLY A 151 -11.97 -1.57 -32.34
C GLY A 151 -11.35 -2.80 -33.04
N SER A 152 -11.17 -2.72 -34.35
CA SER A 152 -10.57 -3.77 -35.19
C SER A 152 -9.05 -3.92 -34.97
N LEU A 153 -8.48 -5.05 -35.41
CA LEU A 153 -7.04 -5.28 -35.38
C LEU A 153 -6.33 -4.18 -36.20
N GLY A 154 -5.28 -3.56 -35.64
CA GLY A 154 -4.56 -2.47 -36.29
C GLY A 154 -5.11 -1.06 -36.03
N SER A 155 -6.21 -0.90 -35.29
CA SER A 155 -6.79 0.43 -34.97
C SER A 155 -5.98 1.28 -33.97
N GLY A 156 -4.74 0.90 -33.68
CA GLY A 156 -3.84 1.65 -32.79
C GLY A 156 -4.14 1.53 -31.29
N LYS A 157 -4.97 0.58 -30.81
CA LYS A 157 -5.30 0.44 -29.37
C LYS A 157 -4.07 0.30 -28.48
N ILE A 158 -3.15 -0.60 -28.84
CA ILE A 158 -1.91 -0.83 -28.11
C ILE A 158 -1.05 0.44 -28.14
N MET A 159 -1.01 1.12 -29.29
CA MET A 159 -0.28 2.38 -29.47
C MET A 159 -0.80 3.50 -28.54
N PHE A 160 -2.12 3.60 -28.34
CA PHE A 160 -2.75 4.55 -27.42
C PHE A 160 -2.53 4.15 -25.96
N ALA A 161 -2.73 2.88 -25.60
CA ALA A 161 -2.56 2.39 -24.23
C ALA A 161 -1.12 2.62 -23.71
N GLN A 162 -0.11 2.34 -24.54
CA GLN A 162 1.31 2.56 -24.18
C GLN A 162 1.67 4.04 -23.97
N ARG A 163 0.99 4.95 -24.68
CA ARG A 163 1.25 6.41 -24.61
C ARG A 163 0.36 7.13 -23.60
N LEU A 164 -0.64 6.43 -23.04
CA LEU A 164 -1.57 6.99 -22.06
C LEU A 164 -0.82 7.49 -20.82
N SER A 165 0.15 6.70 -20.36
CA SER A 165 0.98 7.02 -19.19
C SER A 165 1.68 8.38 -19.29
N SER A 166 1.96 8.88 -20.51
CA SER A 166 2.65 10.16 -20.72
C SER A 166 1.74 11.39 -20.54
N ILE A 167 0.42 11.22 -20.49
CA ILE A 167 -0.56 12.30 -20.27
C ILE A 167 -1.34 12.10 -18.97
N MET A 168 -1.09 11.01 -18.25
CA MET A 168 -1.71 10.79 -16.94
C MET A 168 -1.27 11.89 -15.97
N PRO A 169 -2.19 12.48 -15.19
CA PRO A 169 -1.82 13.38 -14.11
C PRO A 169 -0.85 12.66 -13.19
N ALA A 170 0.11 13.40 -12.64
CA ALA A 170 0.97 12.86 -11.59
C ALA A 170 0.07 12.21 -10.53
N MET A 171 0.32 10.93 -10.21
CA MET A 171 -0.32 10.28 -9.07
C MET A 171 0.22 10.94 -7.81
N ILE A 172 -0.41 12.04 -7.41
CA ILE A 172 -0.26 12.58 -6.07
C ILE A 172 -0.94 11.56 -5.17
N PHE A 173 -0.13 10.76 -4.47
CA PHE A 173 -0.60 9.84 -3.45
C PHE A 173 -0.99 10.65 -2.20
N ASP A 174 -2.08 11.40 -2.33
CA ASP A 174 -2.71 12.15 -1.25
C ASP A 174 -4.09 11.52 -0.99
N ILE A 175 -4.10 10.46 -0.19
CA ILE A 175 -5.32 9.74 0.21
C ILE A 175 -6.04 10.52 1.34
N SER A 176 -5.50 11.65 1.79
CA SER A 176 -6.12 12.52 2.80
C SER A 176 -7.48 13.07 2.35
N SER A 177 -7.80 13.03 1.05
CA SER A 177 -9.01 13.62 0.48
C SER A 177 -10.14 12.63 0.18
N VAL A 178 -9.99 11.33 0.48
CA VAL A 178 -11.07 10.36 0.26
C VAL A 178 -11.96 10.26 1.51
N ASN A 179 -13.09 10.94 1.44
CA ASN A 179 -14.27 10.95 2.32
C ASN A 179 -14.21 11.76 3.63
N GLU A 180 -14.42 13.08 3.50
CA GLU A 180 -15.15 13.91 4.49
C GLU A 180 -16.59 14.29 4.04
N GLN A 181 -17.10 13.72 2.94
CA GLN A 181 -18.46 14.02 2.46
C GLN A 181 -19.27 12.73 2.21
N ASN A 182 -19.78 12.12 3.28
CA ASN A 182 -21.09 11.43 3.35
C ASN A 182 -21.16 10.47 4.55
N ILE A 183 -21.25 11.02 5.77
CA ILE A 183 -21.99 10.40 6.87
C ILE A 183 -22.56 11.56 7.69
N PHE A 184 -23.70 12.11 7.27
CA PHE A 184 -24.73 12.77 8.09
C PHE A 184 -25.76 13.35 7.11
N HIS A 185 -26.68 12.50 6.66
CA HIS A 185 -28.09 12.83 6.54
C HIS A 185 -28.93 11.55 6.41
#